data_AF-A0A8H7FUN3-F1
#
_entry.id   AF-A0A8H7FUN3-F1
#
_cell.length_a   1.000
_cell.length_b   1.000
_cell.length_c   1.000
_cell.angle_alpha   90.00
_cell.angle_beta   90.00
_cell.angle_gamma   90.00
#
_symmetry.space_group_name_H-M   'P 1'
#
loop_
_entity.id
_entity.type
_entity.pdbx_description
1 polymer ?
#
loop_
_entity_poly.entity_id
_entity_poly.type
_entity_poly.pdbx_seq_one_letter_code
_entity_poly.pdbx_strand_id
1 'polypeptide(L)'
;MPSRKETSELPPVQHRFVSYRPSPNSLPRPGLVDPGEKEVAELLGYPNLFALIEAHPDLAADHIFKTGPPAALSSVEILAPLPGRDVLCVGKNYIAHAAEFHKSGFDSSDKNEQPDFPVIFTKRHTSIIATGVPIYTHPEVTQSLDYEGELGIVLGRAGLRVRKEDAWNYVWGAVIINDVTARERQRDHKQFYIGKSLDTFCPMGPYLVPSSSLSYSHLHLTTSVNGATRQSQNTSELIFPIPTLVEVVSMGVSIQPGDVIATGTPVGVGMGMEPKVWLKDGDVVEVSIPPLGVLSNTVTSKPPATVTPTKALESAHIPDVGRRAVSGKNLHVELLGPDGAPAILFIHGLGGSLNFFHPAIASLNLSSTYRLVLFDLEGHGRSPLSSSELSITSYVADAKALLDSLNINKAHVVGHSMGGLIATTFASTYPDFVSNLLLIGAVKSFPPAGKTALAGRAKTVRDLGLDPVAAQILVGGLAEKTKTSKPLVKSYVELSIITSPVEGYALACEALGAAPEPDYSKITAGKTVILAGREDKTSPAATTEFLNQEIKGSKVVWLEDVGHWHGVEDVEGTASALNSIL
;
A
#
# COMPACT_ATOMS: atom_id res chain seq x y z
N MET A 1 13.20 9.41 36.70
CA MET A 1 13.98 8.49 35.82
C MET A 1 14.99 9.33 35.05
N PRO A 2 16.19 8.79 34.74
CA PRO A 2 17.42 9.57 34.70
C PRO A 2 17.29 10.73 33.73
N SER A 3 17.74 11.92 34.15
CA SER A 3 17.89 13.05 33.25
C SER A 3 18.70 12.57 32.05
N ARG A 4 18.15 12.69 30.84
CA ARG A 4 18.96 12.66 29.63
C ARG A 4 19.98 13.79 29.84
N LYS A 5 21.20 13.44 30.23
CA LYS A 5 22.31 14.39 30.28
C LYS A 5 22.47 14.90 28.86
N GLU A 6 22.06 16.14 28.61
CA GLU A 6 22.39 16.85 27.39
C GLU A 6 23.92 16.90 27.29
N THR A 7 24.47 16.06 26.42
CA THR A 7 25.83 16.22 25.92
C THR A 7 25.82 17.43 24.99
N SER A 8 26.88 18.25 25.03
CA SER A 8 26.99 19.48 24.23
C SER A 8 27.10 19.24 22.71
N GLU A 9 27.17 17.99 22.27
CA GLU A 9 27.22 17.61 20.87
C GLU A 9 25.86 17.08 20.40
N LEU A 10 25.38 17.61 19.27
CA LEU A 10 24.17 17.14 18.62
C LEU A 10 24.35 15.66 18.23
N PRO A 11 23.39 14.77 18.55
CA PRO A 11 23.45 13.40 18.06
C PRO A 11 23.47 13.41 16.52
N PRO A 12 24.28 12.56 15.86
CA PRO A 12 24.25 12.47 14.40
C PRO A 12 22.85 12.06 13.95
N VAL A 13 22.34 12.71 12.90
CA VAL A 13 21.05 12.32 12.31
C VAL A 13 21.21 10.94 11.71
N GLN A 14 20.61 9.93 12.35
CA GLN A 14 20.77 8.53 11.92
C GLN A 14 19.77 8.14 10.83
N HIS A 15 18.57 8.72 10.85
CA HIS A 15 17.52 8.43 9.88
C HIS A 15 16.88 9.69 9.33
N ARG A 16 16.71 9.72 8.01
CA ARG A 16 15.88 10.70 7.29
C ARG A 16 14.86 9.96 6.45
N PHE A 17 13.59 10.16 6.74
CA PHE A 17 12.49 9.49 6.05
C PHE A 17 11.86 10.41 5.02
N VAL A 18 11.52 9.84 3.87
CA VAL A 18 10.74 10.50 2.82
C VAL A 18 9.60 9.61 2.37
N SER A 19 8.52 10.21 1.88
CA SER A 19 7.67 9.54 0.91
C SER A 19 8.24 9.86 -0.47
N TYR A 20 8.38 8.87 -1.35
CA TYR A 20 8.92 9.11 -2.69
C TYR A 20 8.23 8.25 -3.74
N ARG A 21 8.35 8.64 -5.00
CA ARG A 21 7.84 7.91 -6.15
C ARG A 21 9.01 7.55 -7.09
N PRO A 22 9.32 6.25 -7.30
CA PRO A 22 10.41 5.83 -8.18
C PRO A 22 10.27 6.26 -9.64
N SER A 23 9.04 6.40 -10.14
CA SER A 23 8.72 6.85 -11.50
C SER A 23 7.29 7.43 -11.56
N PRO A 24 6.94 8.32 -12.50
CA PRO A 24 5.66 9.03 -12.51
C PRO A 24 4.40 8.15 -12.38
N ASN A 25 4.45 6.90 -12.84
CA ASN A 25 3.32 5.96 -12.82
C ASN A 25 3.34 4.98 -11.63
N SER A 26 4.30 5.11 -10.72
CA SER A 26 4.43 4.25 -9.54
C SER A 26 3.67 4.79 -8.33
N LEU A 27 3.26 3.89 -7.44
CA LEU A 27 2.68 4.28 -6.15
C LEU A 27 3.78 4.90 -5.24
N PRO A 28 3.42 5.88 -4.40
CA PRO A 28 4.30 6.38 -3.34
C PRO A 28 4.78 5.25 -2.43
N ARG A 29 6.04 5.33 -1.97
CA ARG A 29 6.65 4.38 -1.04
C ARG A 29 7.40 5.12 0.07
N PRO A 30 7.49 4.55 1.28
CA PRO A 30 8.36 5.09 2.32
C PRO A 30 9.83 4.77 1.98
N GLY A 31 10.70 5.77 2.13
CA GLY A 31 12.12 5.67 1.83
C GLY A 31 12.98 6.15 3.00
N LEU A 32 14.14 5.52 3.15
CA LEU A 32 15.22 5.96 4.03
C LEU A 32 16.32 6.59 3.18
N VAL A 33 16.60 7.86 3.46
CA VAL A 33 17.64 8.65 2.77
C VAL A 33 18.96 8.46 3.51
N ASP A 34 20.04 8.29 2.74
CA ASP A 34 21.37 8.13 3.32
C ASP A 34 21.85 9.44 3.99
N PRO A 35 22.82 9.37 4.93
CA PRO A 35 23.33 10.56 5.61
C PRO A 35 23.90 11.63 4.66
N GLY A 36 24.37 11.23 3.48
CA GLY A 36 24.91 12.12 2.45
C GLY A 36 23.86 12.76 1.54
N GLU A 37 22.57 12.41 1.68
CA GLU A 37 21.45 12.91 0.87
C GLU A 37 21.64 12.69 -0.64
N LYS A 38 22.21 11.54 -1.01
CA LYS A 38 22.50 11.13 -2.38
C LYS A 38 21.57 10.03 -2.87
N GLU A 39 21.11 9.18 -1.96
CA GLU A 39 20.39 7.97 -2.28
C GLU A 39 19.18 7.79 -1.35
N VAL A 40 18.17 7.09 -1.85
CA VAL A 40 17.02 6.64 -1.07
C VAL A 40 16.83 5.14 -1.28
N ALA A 41 16.62 4.41 -0.19
CA ALA A 41 16.27 3.00 -0.23
C ALA A 41 14.84 2.80 0.28
N GLU A 42 14.05 1.99 -0.41
CA GLU A 42 12.70 1.63 0.02
C GLU A 42 12.72 0.93 1.37
N LEU A 43 11.84 1.33 2.29
CA LEU A 43 11.60 0.63 3.55
C LEU A 43 10.65 -0.54 3.34
N LEU A 44 11.19 -1.76 3.42
CA LEU A 44 10.41 -2.97 3.17
C LEU A 44 9.50 -3.29 4.35
N GLY A 45 8.25 -3.64 4.04
CA GLY A 45 7.24 -4.05 5.03
C GLY A 45 6.29 -2.94 5.48
N TYR A 46 6.45 -1.71 4.98
CA TYR A 46 5.55 -0.58 5.29
C TYR A 46 4.94 0.01 4.02
N PRO A 47 3.61 0.18 3.94
CA PRO A 47 2.97 0.77 2.78
C PRO A 47 3.15 2.30 2.67
N ASN A 48 3.44 2.98 3.78
CA ASN A 48 3.66 4.43 3.85
C ASN A 48 4.31 4.81 5.21
N LEU A 49 4.66 6.09 5.39
CA LEU A 49 5.25 6.56 6.64
C LEU A 49 4.29 6.57 7.85
N PHE A 50 2.96 6.62 7.64
CA PHE A 50 2.01 6.49 8.76
C PHE A 50 2.11 5.09 9.40
N ALA A 51 2.14 4.04 8.58
CA ALA A 51 2.30 2.66 9.04
C ALA A 51 3.65 2.42 9.74
N LEU A 52 4.72 3.08 9.26
CA LEU A 52 6.02 3.04 9.92
C LEU A 52 5.95 3.64 11.34
N ILE A 53 5.35 4.82 11.47
CA ILE A 53 5.20 5.53 12.76
C ILE A 53 4.38 4.69 13.74
N GLU A 54 3.27 4.11 13.27
CA GLU A 54 2.40 3.26 14.08
C GLU A 54 3.10 1.97 14.55
N ALA A 55 3.90 1.34 13.69
CA ALA A 55 4.66 0.14 14.02
C ALA A 55 5.85 0.41 14.96
N HIS A 56 6.43 1.62 14.90
CA HIS A 56 7.61 2.02 15.68
C HIS A 56 7.39 3.35 16.42
N PRO A 57 6.48 3.40 17.41
CA PRO A 57 6.14 4.63 18.12
C PRO A 57 7.31 5.19 18.95
N ASP A 58 8.26 4.33 19.35
CA ASP A 58 9.46 4.68 20.12
C ASP A 58 10.74 4.38 19.32
N LEU A 59 10.82 4.85 18.07
CA LEU A 59 11.93 4.51 17.19
C LEU A 59 13.29 4.86 17.80
N ALA A 60 14.06 3.81 18.14
CA ALA A 60 15.41 3.94 18.65
C ALA A 60 16.36 4.43 17.55
N ALA A 61 17.34 5.26 17.92
CA ALA A 61 18.28 5.82 16.96
C ALA A 61 19.07 4.73 16.21
N ASP A 62 19.38 3.61 16.87
CA ASP A 62 20.14 2.48 16.33
C ASP A 62 19.28 1.43 15.61
N HIS A 63 18.00 1.71 15.35
CA HIS A 63 17.12 0.78 14.64
C HIS A 63 17.61 0.53 13.21
N ILE A 64 17.73 -0.75 12.85
CA ILE A 64 18.12 -1.18 11.50
C ILE A 64 16.88 -1.58 10.72
N PHE A 65 16.58 -0.84 9.66
CA PHE A 65 15.50 -1.17 8.74
C PHE A 65 15.94 -2.16 7.67
N LYS A 66 15.01 -3.03 7.27
CA LYS A 66 15.16 -3.80 6.03
C LYS A 66 14.86 -2.88 4.85
N THR A 67 15.80 -2.79 3.93
CA THR A 67 15.68 -1.92 2.75
C THR A 67 15.83 -2.68 1.44
N GLY A 68 15.20 -2.15 0.39
CA GLY A 68 15.47 -2.55 -0.99
C GLY A 68 16.78 -1.94 -1.52
N PRO A 69 17.15 -2.24 -2.78
CA PRO A 69 18.27 -1.58 -3.45
C PRO A 69 18.07 -0.05 -3.46
N PRO A 70 19.12 0.74 -3.17
CA PRO A 70 19.03 2.20 -3.21
C PRO A 70 18.88 2.72 -4.65
N ALA A 71 18.23 3.87 -4.79
CA ALA A 71 18.17 4.67 -6.00
C ALA A 71 18.76 6.06 -5.74
N ALA A 72 19.33 6.69 -6.77
CA ALA A 72 19.80 8.07 -6.65
C ALA A 72 18.61 8.99 -6.31
N LEU A 73 18.78 9.84 -5.29
CA LEU A 73 17.73 10.75 -4.82
C LEU A 73 17.26 11.69 -5.93
N SER A 74 18.18 12.08 -6.83
CA SER A 74 17.91 12.90 -8.02
C SER A 74 17.13 12.19 -9.13
N SER A 75 17.02 10.86 -9.07
CA SER A 75 16.31 10.05 -10.08
C SER A 75 14.87 9.74 -9.70
N VAL A 76 14.45 10.11 -8.49
CA VAL A 76 13.10 9.86 -7.97
C VAL A 76 12.37 11.18 -7.72
N GLU A 77 11.04 11.09 -7.62
CA GLU A 77 10.22 12.22 -7.19
C GLU A 77 10.05 12.17 -5.67
N ILE A 78 10.54 13.19 -4.96
CA ILE A 78 10.33 13.34 -3.52
C ILE A 78 8.95 13.92 -3.25
N LEU A 79 8.21 13.30 -2.35
CA LEU A 79 6.88 13.71 -1.93
C LEU A 79 6.96 14.25 -0.49
N ALA A 80 5.93 15.00 -0.08
CA ALA A 80 5.80 15.41 1.32
C ALA A 80 5.77 14.15 2.20
N PRO A 81 6.42 14.12 3.37
CA PRO A 81 6.48 12.92 4.20
C PRO A 81 5.10 12.37 4.59
N LEU A 82 4.15 13.24 4.97
CA LEU A 82 2.84 12.86 5.54
C LEU A 82 1.65 13.61 4.88
N PRO A 83 1.34 13.41 3.59
CA PRO A 83 0.35 14.22 2.85
C PRO A 83 -1.13 13.82 3.10
N GLY A 84 -1.40 12.94 4.07
CA GLY A 84 -2.69 12.23 4.20
C GLY A 84 -3.64 12.76 5.26
N ARG A 85 -3.25 13.73 6.09
CA ARG A 85 -4.06 14.26 7.20
C ARG A 85 -3.90 15.76 7.35
N ASP A 86 -4.95 16.41 7.86
CA ASP A 86 -4.93 17.85 8.12
C ASP A 86 -3.85 18.14 9.19
N VAL A 87 -3.20 19.29 9.08
CA VAL A 87 -2.15 19.72 10.03
C VAL A 87 -2.79 20.58 11.10
N LEU A 88 -2.50 20.29 12.37
CA LEU A 88 -2.87 21.14 13.50
C LEU A 88 -1.85 22.27 13.60
N CYS A 89 -2.28 23.53 13.69
CA CYS A 89 -1.39 24.68 13.64
C CYS A 89 -1.61 25.59 14.85
N VAL A 90 -0.54 26.28 15.27
CA VAL A 90 -0.55 27.16 16.43
C VAL A 90 -0.26 28.60 16.01
N GLY A 91 -1.20 29.51 16.26
CA GLY A 91 -1.03 30.93 15.99
C GLY A 91 -0.27 31.66 17.10
N LYS A 92 0.47 32.72 16.74
CA LYS A 92 1.08 33.69 17.66
C LYS A 92 1.97 33.04 18.76
N ASN A 93 2.79 32.04 18.41
CA ASN A 93 3.57 31.28 19.40
C ASN A 93 5.01 31.77 19.63
N TYR A 94 5.39 32.95 19.13
CA TYR A 94 6.64 33.65 19.45
C TYR A 94 6.33 35.08 19.90
N ILE A 95 6.99 35.56 20.96
CA ILE A 95 6.69 36.87 21.58
C ILE A 95 6.83 38.00 20.55
N ALA A 96 7.97 38.03 19.84
CA ALA A 96 8.25 39.06 18.84
C ALA A 96 7.26 39.03 17.66
N HIS A 97 6.82 37.84 17.25
CA HIS A 97 5.84 37.70 16.18
C HIS A 97 4.42 38.08 16.63
N ALA A 98 4.03 37.76 17.87
CA ALA A 98 2.74 38.17 18.42
C ALA A 98 2.61 39.70 18.45
N ALA A 99 3.69 40.39 18.86
CA ALA A 99 3.79 41.85 18.82
C ALA A 99 3.75 42.43 17.39
N GLU A 100 4.44 41.80 16.43
CA GLU A 100 4.43 42.15 15.01
C GLU A 100 3.03 42.02 14.40
N PHE A 101 2.36 40.89 14.64
CA PHE A 101 1.02 40.62 14.15
C PHE A 101 0.00 41.63 14.70
N HIS A 102 0.06 41.93 16.00
CA HIS A 102 -0.84 42.89 16.63
C HIS A 102 -0.68 44.31 16.03
N LYS A 103 0.56 44.75 15.78
CA LYS A 103 0.85 46.07 15.18
C LYS A 103 0.43 46.18 13.71
N SER A 104 0.31 45.06 13.00
CA SER A 104 0.04 45.05 11.55
C SER A 104 -1.38 45.50 11.16
N GLY A 105 -2.34 45.48 12.11
CA GLY A 105 -3.75 45.78 11.86
C GLY A 105 -4.57 44.62 11.25
N PHE A 106 -3.96 43.43 11.09
CA PHE A 106 -4.65 42.21 10.66
C PHE A 106 -5.24 41.39 11.83
N ASP A 107 -5.06 41.85 13.07
CA ASP A 107 -5.63 41.25 14.27
C ASP A 107 -7.06 41.76 14.52
N SER A 108 -8.05 41.03 14.01
CA SER A 108 -9.46 41.42 14.13
C SER A 108 -10.18 40.84 15.36
N SER A 109 -9.53 40.00 16.16
CA SER A 109 -10.20 39.15 17.16
C SER A 109 -9.74 39.31 18.60
N ASP A 110 -8.57 39.91 18.88
CA ASP A 110 -8.05 39.96 20.25
C ASP A 110 -7.47 41.34 20.63
N LYS A 111 -7.67 41.75 21.89
CA LYS A 111 -7.13 43.01 22.43
C LYS A 111 -5.78 42.83 23.13
N ASN A 112 -5.42 41.59 23.44
CA ASN A 112 -4.15 41.27 24.10
C ASN A 112 -3.06 40.98 23.06
N GLU A 113 -1.87 41.55 23.27
CA GLU A 113 -0.69 41.35 22.43
C GLU A 113 -0.17 39.90 22.51
N GLN A 114 -0.42 39.22 23.63
CA GLN A 114 -0.08 37.82 23.87
C GLN A 114 -1.33 37.02 24.29
N PRO A 115 -1.62 35.88 23.64
CA PRO A 115 -2.78 35.06 24.01
C PRO A 115 -2.54 34.30 25.34
N ASP A 116 -3.61 34.08 26.11
CA ASP A 116 -3.57 33.31 27.37
C ASP A 116 -3.48 31.79 27.15
N PHE A 117 -3.93 31.32 25.99
CA PHE A 117 -3.96 29.90 25.59
C PHE A 117 -3.48 29.73 24.14
N PRO A 118 -2.95 28.55 23.76
CA PRO A 118 -2.58 28.29 22.36
C PRO A 118 -3.77 28.47 21.41
N VAL A 119 -3.59 29.28 20.37
CA VAL A 119 -4.60 29.48 19.33
C VAL A 119 -4.47 28.35 18.31
N ILE A 120 -5.39 27.38 18.35
CA ILE A 120 -5.37 26.21 17.48
C ILE A 120 -6.24 26.43 16.23
N PHE A 121 -5.68 26.15 15.05
CA PHE A 121 -6.40 26.07 13.78
C PHE A 121 -5.88 24.90 12.95
N THR A 122 -6.40 24.71 11.74
CA THR A 122 -5.96 23.63 10.84
C THR A 122 -5.60 24.13 9.46
N LYS A 123 -4.69 23.38 8.82
CA LYS A 123 -4.46 23.41 7.36
C LYS A 123 -4.99 22.13 6.75
N ARG A 124 -5.74 22.25 5.65
CA ARG A 124 -6.27 21.10 4.91
C ARG A 124 -5.14 20.28 4.30
N HIS A 125 -5.21 18.95 4.39
CA HIS A 125 -4.18 18.04 3.86
C HIS A 125 -3.94 18.20 2.35
N THR A 126 -4.95 18.64 1.59
CA THR A 126 -4.83 18.91 0.15
C THR A 126 -3.91 20.10 -0.16
N SER A 127 -3.63 20.95 0.82
CA SER A 127 -2.65 22.03 0.69
C SER A 127 -1.20 21.55 0.82
N ILE A 128 -0.97 20.31 1.25
CA ILE A 128 0.37 19.76 1.50
C ILE A 128 1.11 19.52 0.18
N ILE A 129 2.29 20.11 0.06
CA ILE A 129 3.20 19.90 -1.08
C ILE A 129 4.63 19.61 -0.60
N ALA A 130 5.40 18.92 -1.44
CA ALA A 130 6.79 18.58 -1.13
C ALA A 130 7.74 19.76 -1.37
N THR A 131 9.00 19.61 -0.95
CA THR A 131 10.09 20.45 -1.44
C THR A 131 10.16 20.41 -2.98
N GLY A 132 10.48 21.52 -3.63
CA GLY A 132 10.56 21.66 -5.08
C GLY A 132 9.21 21.79 -5.81
N VAL A 133 8.08 21.50 -5.14
CA VAL A 133 6.74 21.68 -5.73
C VAL A 133 6.32 23.16 -5.62
N PRO A 134 5.84 23.82 -6.69
CA PRO A 134 5.54 25.25 -6.63
C PRO A 134 4.38 25.63 -5.69
N ILE A 135 4.51 26.78 -5.02
CA ILE A 135 3.42 27.44 -4.29
C ILE A 135 2.61 28.29 -5.27
N TYR A 136 1.33 27.99 -5.45
CA TYR A 136 0.45 28.77 -6.32
C TYR A 136 0.02 30.08 -5.65
N THR A 137 0.04 31.20 -6.39
CA THR A 137 -0.29 32.52 -5.82
C THR A 137 -1.77 32.74 -5.55
N HIS A 138 -2.66 31.94 -6.17
CA HIS A 138 -4.13 32.14 -6.12
C HIS A 138 -4.54 33.61 -6.36
N PRO A 139 -4.13 34.25 -7.48
CA PRO A 139 -4.38 35.68 -7.74
C PRO A 139 -5.87 36.04 -7.77
N GLU A 140 -6.75 35.08 -8.03
CA GLU A 140 -8.20 35.18 -7.98
C GLU A 140 -8.76 35.21 -6.54
N VAL A 141 -7.97 34.82 -5.54
CA VAL A 141 -8.37 34.72 -4.13
C VAL A 141 -7.65 35.74 -3.24
N THR A 142 -6.37 36.03 -3.46
CA THR A 142 -5.58 36.90 -2.57
C THR A 142 -4.50 37.69 -3.31
N GLN A 143 -4.15 38.86 -2.76
CA GLN A 143 -2.98 39.65 -3.18
C GLN A 143 -1.94 39.80 -2.04
N SER A 144 -2.16 39.12 -0.92
CA SER A 144 -1.37 39.25 0.31
C SER A 144 -0.77 37.89 0.70
N LEU A 145 -0.10 37.24 -0.25
CA LEU A 145 0.57 35.95 -0.05
C LEU A 145 1.81 36.14 0.81
N ASP A 146 1.94 35.34 1.86
CA ASP A 146 3.00 35.45 2.85
C ASP A 146 3.58 34.07 3.22
N TYR A 147 4.81 34.07 3.74
CA TYR A 147 5.52 32.88 4.23
C TYR A 147 5.52 32.84 5.76
N GLU A 148 5.55 31.63 6.31
CA GLU A 148 5.70 31.40 7.75
C GLU A 148 6.49 30.10 7.95
N GLY A 149 7.82 30.19 8.12
CA GLY A 149 8.62 29.01 8.41
C GLY A 149 8.35 28.50 9.82
N GLU A 150 8.10 27.20 9.97
CA GLU A 150 7.76 26.56 11.25
C GLU A 150 8.46 25.21 11.46
N LEU A 151 8.66 24.87 12.74
CA LEU A 151 8.92 23.50 13.17
C LEU A 151 7.59 22.75 13.26
N GLY A 152 7.47 21.62 12.57
CA GLY A 152 6.36 20.68 12.70
C GLY A 152 6.74 19.49 13.58
N ILE A 153 5.94 19.20 14.61
CA ILE A 153 6.12 18.02 15.47
C ILE A 153 5.19 16.90 15.01
N VAL A 154 5.75 15.70 14.84
CA VAL A 154 5.01 14.50 14.41
C VAL A 154 4.76 13.60 15.60
N LEU A 155 3.50 13.20 15.78
CA LEU A 155 3.08 12.36 16.90
C LEU A 155 3.19 10.87 16.57
N GLY A 156 3.60 10.05 17.53
CA GLY A 156 3.86 8.62 17.36
C GLY A 156 2.81 7.70 17.95
N ARG A 157 1.90 8.24 18.77
CA ARG A 157 0.97 7.44 19.58
C ARG A 157 -0.42 8.04 19.54
N ALA A 158 -1.42 7.17 19.58
CA ALA A 158 -2.78 7.60 19.85
C ALA A 158 -2.91 8.06 21.31
N GLY A 159 -3.68 9.12 21.55
CA GLY A 159 -3.84 9.67 22.90
C GLY A 159 -5.07 10.55 23.05
N LEU A 160 -5.58 10.64 24.27
CA LEU A 160 -6.65 11.55 24.67
C LEU A 160 -6.31 12.05 26.08
N ARG A 161 -6.42 13.36 26.32
CA ARG A 161 -6.05 14.03 27.58
C ARG A 161 -4.61 13.72 28.00
N VAL A 162 -3.68 13.87 27.06
CA VAL A 162 -2.26 13.69 27.36
C VAL A 162 -1.82 14.79 28.32
N ARG A 163 -1.22 14.41 29.44
CA ARG A 163 -0.70 15.37 30.40
C ARG A 163 0.62 15.96 29.90
N LYS A 164 0.89 17.22 30.23
CA LYS A 164 2.13 17.90 29.84
C LYS A 164 3.40 17.10 30.16
N GLU A 165 3.48 16.45 31.31
CA GLU A 165 4.64 15.63 31.71
C GLU A 165 4.87 14.39 30.83
N ASP A 166 3.83 13.89 30.16
CA ASP A 166 3.88 12.69 29.33
C ASP A 166 4.08 13.03 27.84
N ALA A 167 3.93 14.30 27.45
CA ALA A 167 3.84 14.74 26.06
C ALA A 167 5.03 14.31 25.18
N TRP A 168 6.26 14.33 25.70
CA TRP A 168 7.43 13.91 24.95
C TRP A 168 7.42 12.43 24.56
N ASN A 169 6.68 11.57 25.29
CA ASN A 169 6.49 10.17 24.93
C ASN A 169 5.58 9.97 23.71
N TYR A 170 4.88 11.03 23.29
CA TYR A 170 4.02 11.04 22.11
C TYR A 170 4.71 11.67 20.90
N VAL A 171 5.88 12.31 21.07
CA VAL A 171 6.62 12.94 19.97
C VAL A 171 7.50 11.91 19.27
N TRP A 172 7.11 11.54 18.05
CA TRP A 172 7.88 10.60 17.23
C TRP A 172 9.07 11.29 16.56
N GLY A 173 8.90 12.53 16.10
CA GLY A 173 9.92 13.26 15.35
C GLY A 173 9.45 14.62 14.87
N ALA A 174 10.14 15.16 13.88
CA ALA A 174 9.86 16.49 13.35
C ALA A 174 10.02 16.59 11.83
N VAL A 175 9.38 17.61 11.26
CA VAL A 175 9.44 18.05 9.86
C VAL A 175 9.58 19.59 9.82
N ILE A 176 9.96 20.15 8.68
CA ILE A 176 9.82 21.59 8.42
C ILE A 176 8.47 21.83 7.75
N ILE A 177 7.80 22.93 8.12
CA ILE A 177 6.56 23.39 7.49
C ILE A 177 6.75 24.84 7.05
N ASN A 178 6.16 25.20 5.91
CA ASN A 178 5.87 26.60 5.58
C ASN A 178 4.37 26.82 5.68
N ASP A 179 3.90 27.57 6.68
CA ASP A 179 2.50 27.93 6.86
C ASP A 179 2.12 29.12 5.95
N VAL A 180 2.16 28.88 4.63
CA VAL A 180 1.85 29.89 3.62
C VAL A 180 0.45 30.45 3.86
N THR A 181 0.34 31.78 3.80
CA THR A 181 -0.84 32.49 4.29
C THR A 181 -1.34 33.52 3.29
N ALA A 182 -2.65 33.51 3.05
CA ALA A 182 -3.39 34.62 2.44
C ALA A 182 -3.90 35.56 3.54
N ARG A 183 -3.14 36.61 3.89
CA ARG A 183 -3.42 37.49 5.05
C ARG A 183 -4.80 38.14 5.02
N GLU A 184 -5.25 38.62 3.87
CA GLU A 184 -6.60 39.16 3.69
C GLU A 184 -7.67 38.14 4.06
N ARG A 185 -7.55 36.90 3.56
CA ARG A 185 -8.53 35.83 3.82
C ARG A 185 -8.46 35.36 5.28
N GLN A 186 -7.27 35.34 5.88
CA GLN A 186 -7.09 35.07 7.30
C GLN A 186 -7.90 36.07 8.16
N ARG A 187 -7.82 37.37 7.84
CA ARG A 187 -8.57 38.45 8.52
C ARG A 187 -10.07 38.39 8.21
N ASP A 188 -10.43 38.34 6.92
CA ASP A 188 -11.81 38.50 6.46
C ASP A 188 -12.74 37.41 7.00
N HIS A 189 -12.24 36.17 7.11
CA HIS A 189 -13.04 35.03 7.55
C HIS A 189 -13.04 34.80 9.07
N LYS A 190 -12.25 35.58 9.83
CA LYS A 190 -12.03 35.48 11.30
C LYS A 190 -11.40 34.16 11.77
N GLN A 191 -11.89 33.03 11.26
CA GLN A 191 -11.28 31.72 11.39
C GLN A 191 -10.18 31.59 10.35
N PHE A 192 -8.99 31.16 10.76
CA PHE A 192 -7.80 31.19 9.91
C PHE A 192 -7.81 30.16 8.77
N TYR A 193 -8.67 29.14 8.86
CA TYR A 193 -8.73 28.00 7.93
C TYR A 193 -8.64 28.39 6.44
N ILE A 194 -9.49 29.30 5.96
CA ILE A 194 -9.52 29.68 4.52
C ILE A 194 -8.24 30.41 4.11
N GLY A 195 -7.69 31.27 4.98
CA GLY A 195 -6.42 31.96 4.71
C GLY A 195 -5.20 31.04 4.76
N LYS A 196 -5.36 29.84 5.33
CA LYS A 196 -4.28 28.89 5.63
C LYS A 196 -4.36 27.59 4.83
N SER A 197 -5.46 27.31 4.14
CA SER A 197 -5.72 25.99 3.53
C SER A 197 -5.92 25.99 2.01
N LEU A 198 -5.58 27.08 1.32
CA LEU A 198 -5.59 27.07 -0.15
C LEU A 198 -4.61 26.01 -0.67
N ASP A 199 -4.90 25.42 -1.83
CA ASP A 199 -4.03 24.38 -2.40
C ASP A 199 -2.58 24.89 -2.48
N THR A 200 -1.60 24.02 -2.22
CA THR A 200 -0.16 24.34 -2.13
C THR A 200 0.29 25.18 -0.92
N PHE A 201 -0.59 25.58 0.00
CA PHE A 201 -0.19 26.44 1.13
C PHE A 201 0.47 25.72 2.31
N CYS A 202 0.67 24.41 2.26
CA CYS A 202 1.35 23.66 3.31
C CYS A 202 2.59 22.91 2.81
N PRO A 203 3.62 23.58 2.26
CA PRO A 203 4.89 22.92 2.03
C PRO A 203 5.38 22.20 3.31
N MET A 204 5.76 20.93 3.17
CA MET A 204 6.19 20.07 4.27
C MET A 204 7.33 19.16 3.81
N GLY A 205 8.41 19.09 4.59
CA GLY A 205 9.56 18.24 4.30
C GLY A 205 10.89 18.96 4.58
N PRO A 206 11.97 18.68 3.82
CA PRO A 206 12.08 17.59 2.86
C PRO A 206 12.03 16.21 3.55
N TYR A 207 12.46 16.15 4.82
CA TYR A 207 12.57 14.91 5.58
C TYR A 207 11.67 14.90 6.80
N LEU A 208 11.24 13.71 7.17
CA LEU A 208 10.77 13.37 8.51
C LEU A 208 11.95 12.77 9.28
N VAL A 209 12.30 13.36 10.42
CA VAL A 209 13.46 12.93 11.24
C VAL A 209 12.97 12.51 12.62
N PRO A 210 13.37 11.34 13.13
CA PRO A 210 12.91 10.86 14.42
C PRO A 210 13.49 11.68 15.57
N SER A 211 12.70 11.80 16.64
CA SER A 211 13.02 12.55 17.86
C SER A 211 14.29 12.05 18.54
N SER A 212 14.61 10.76 18.39
CA SER A 212 15.85 10.14 18.86
C SER A 212 17.13 10.69 18.20
N SER A 213 16.99 11.38 17.06
CA SER A 213 18.07 12.04 16.31
C SER A 213 18.10 13.57 16.48
N LEU A 214 17.27 14.14 17.36
CA LEU A 214 17.10 15.59 17.47
C LEU A 214 17.37 16.10 18.89
N SER A 215 17.90 17.31 18.99
CA SER A 215 17.92 18.09 20.22
C SER A 215 17.14 19.38 20.05
N TYR A 216 15.90 19.39 20.54
CA TYR A 216 14.93 20.48 20.33
C TYR A 216 15.34 21.83 20.93
N SER A 217 16.21 21.83 21.94
CA SER A 217 16.79 23.04 22.54
C SER A 217 17.77 23.76 21.60
N HIS A 218 18.27 23.08 20.57
CA HIS A 218 19.30 23.58 19.64
C HIS A 218 18.82 23.72 18.19
N LEU A 219 17.55 23.47 17.91
CA LEU A 219 17.03 23.65 16.55
C LEU A 219 16.91 25.14 16.24
N HIS A 220 17.59 25.57 15.19
CA HIS A 220 17.56 26.94 14.70
C HIS A 220 16.82 26.98 13.37
N LEU A 221 15.75 27.77 13.31
CA LEU A 221 14.91 27.96 12.14
C LEU A 221 15.34 29.22 11.41
N THR A 222 15.54 29.12 10.10
CA THR A 222 15.74 30.28 9.22
C THR A 222 14.81 30.21 8.03
N THR A 223 14.18 31.32 7.67
CA THR A 223 13.42 31.46 6.42
C THR A 223 14.07 32.52 5.56
N SER A 224 14.34 32.22 4.29
CA SER A 224 14.85 33.16 3.30
C SER A 224 13.85 33.32 2.15
N VAL A 225 13.84 34.49 1.52
CA VAL A 225 13.13 34.73 0.25
C VAL A 225 14.14 35.30 -0.74
N ASN A 226 14.34 34.61 -1.86
CA ASN A 226 15.35 34.93 -2.87
C ASN A 226 16.75 35.09 -2.27
N GLY A 227 17.10 34.21 -1.32
CA GLY A 227 18.38 34.23 -0.60
C GLY A 227 18.50 35.29 0.50
N ALA A 228 17.54 36.20 0.66
CA ALA A 228 17.54 37.18 1.74
C ALA A 228 16.86 36.58 2.98
N THR A 229 17.59 36.41 4.08
CA THR A 229 17.03 35.95 5.36
C THR A 229 15.95 36.92 5.86
N ARG A 230 14.78 36.37 6.19
CA ARG A 230 13.61 37.09 6.69
C ARG A 230 13.27 36.72 8.13
N GLN A 231 13.39 35.44 8.46
CA GLN A 231 13.17 34.91 9.81
C GLN A 231 14.43 34.18 10.25
N SER A 232 14.83 34.31 11.52
CA SER A 232 15.93 33.56 12.10
C SER A 232 15.75 33.49 13.62
N GLN A 233 15.42 32.32 14.16
CA GLN A 233 15.17 32.15 15.59
C GLN A 233 15.42 30.72 16.06
N ASN A 234 15.77 30.56 17.33
CA ASN A 234 15.81 29.26 17.98
C ASN A 234 14.39 28.79 18.33
N THR A 235 14.08 27.51 18.09
CA THR A 235 12.74 26.96 18.33
C THR A 235 12.42 26.72 19.81
N SER A 236 13.37 26.96 20.72
CA SER A 236 13.14 26.93 22.17
C SER A 236 12.42 28.17 22.69
N GLU A 237 12.32 29.23 21.89
CA GLU A 237 11.71 30.51 22.26
C GLU A 237 10.18 30.57 22.08
N LEU A 238 9.54 29.40 21.96
CA LEU A 238 8.08 29.29 21.87
C LEU A 238 7.43 29.78 23.17
N ILE A 239 6.39 30.60 23.05
CA ILE A 239 5.55 31.06 24.18
C ILE A 239 4.94 29.84 24.88
N PHE A 240 4.33 28.95 24.10
CA PHE A 240 3.79 27.68 24.54
C PHE A 240 4.70 26.55 24.04
N PRO A 241 5.44 25.88 24.94
CA PRO A 241 6.37 24.83 24.54
C PRO A 241 5.61 23.58 24.06
N ILE A 242 6.29 22.73 23.28
CA ILE A 242 5.73 21.50 22.67
C ILE A 242 4.87 20.67 23.65
N PRO A 243 5.29 20.42 24.90
CA PRO A 243 4.45 19.70 25.86
C PRO A 243 3.07 20.32 26.12
N THR A 244 2.99 21.66 26.16
CA THR A 244 1.72 22.38 26.31
C THR A 244 0.87 22.24 25.05
N LEU A 245 1.48 22.25 23.86
CA LEU A 245 0.73 22.07 22.62
C LEU A 245 0.07 20.68 22.55
N VAL A 246 0.81 19.61 22.87
CA VAL A 246 0.29 18.23 22.90
C VAL A 246 -0.85 18.07 23.90
N GLU A 247 -0.71 18.65 25.10
CA GLU A 247 -1.77 18.64 26.11
C GLU A 247 -3.04 19.34 25.61
N VAL A 248 -2.90 20.53 25.02
CA VAL A 248 -4.05 21.30 24.53
C VAL A 248 -4.75 20.63 23.37
N VAL A 249 -4.02 20.15 22.35
CA VAL A 249 -4.67 19.49 21.19
C VAL A 249 -5.33 18.17 21.57
N SER A 250 -4.83 17.48 22.61
CA SER A 250 -5.38 16.21 23.06
C SER A 250 -6.45 16.33 24.16
N MET A 251 -6.69 17.54 24.69
CA MET A 251 -7.55 17.78 25.88
C MET A 251 -8.97 17.19 25.74
N GLY A 252 -9.52 17.19 24.53
CA GLY A 252 -10.83 16.60 24.22
C GLY A 252 -10.92 15.93 22.84
N VAL A 253 -9.81 15.90 22.08
CA VAL A 253 -9.73 15.32 20.73
C VAL A 253 -8.65 14.24 20.75
N SER A 254 -8.93 13.09 20.15
CA SER A 254 -7.94 12.02 20.05
C SER A 254 -6.87 12.37 19.02
N ILE A 255 -5.62 12.48 19.46
CA ILE A 255 -4.45 12.51 18.58
C ILE A 255 -4.13 11.11 18.08
N GLN A 256 -3.55 10.98 16.89
CA GLN A 256 -3.20 9.72 16.24
C GLN A 256 -1.72 9.69 15.82
N PRO A 257 -1.11 8.48 15.67
CA PRO A 257 0.21 8.34 15.06
C PRO A 257 0.24 8.95 13.66
N GLY A 258 1.22 9.80 13.39
CA GLY A 258 1.39 10.57 12.15
C GLY A 258 0.66 11.91 12.10
N ASP A 259 -0.09 12.30 13.13
CA ASP A 259 -0.62 13.66 13.22
C ASP A 259 0.52 14.67 13.40
N VAL A 260 0.37 15.85 12.79
CA VAL A 260 1.40 16.88 12.76
C VAL A 260 0.91 18.16 13.43
N ILE A 261 1.73 18.73 14.32
CA ILE A 261 1.51 20.03 14.96
C ILE A 261 2.54 21.03 14.42
N ALA A 262 2.11 21.99 13.60
CA ALA A 262 2.89 23.17 13.23
C ALA A 262 2.92 24.14 14.41
N THR A 263 4.13 24.43 14.92
CA THR A 263 4.31 25.01 16.27
C THR A 263 4.24 26.53 16.34
N GLY A 264 4.05 27.21 15.21
CA GLY A 264 4.05 28.67 15.11
C GLY A 264 5.33 29.20 14.46
N THR A 265 5.23 30.42 13.92
CA THR A 265 6.31 31.06 13.17
C THR A 265 7.01 32.20 13.92
N PRO A 266 8.33 32.42 13.72
CA PRO A 266 9.04 33.57 14.27
C PRO A 266 8.67 34.91 13.62
N VAL A 267 9.19 36.00 14.20
CA VAL A 267 9.08 37.36 13.64
C VAL A 267 9.76 37.47 12.27
N GLY A 268 9.30 38.40 11.42
CA GLY A 268 9.87 38.66 10.11
C GLY A 268 9.03 38.15 8.95
N VAL A 269 7.74 37.91 9.18
CA VAL A 269 6.77 37.65 8.11
C VAL A 269 6.58 38.89 7.25
N GLY A 270 6.22 38.73 5.99
CA GLY A 270 6.07 39.83 5.04
C GLY A 270 5.07 40.90 5.48
N MET A 271 4.02 40.50 6.18
CA MET A 271 3.02 41.39 6.79
C MET A 271 3.60 42.32 7.87
N GLY A 272 4.67 41.91 8.55
CA GLY A 272 5.30 42.65 9.63
C GLY A 272 6.35 43.68 9.20
N MET A 273 6.69 43.69 7.90
CA MET A 273 7.67 44.61 7.33
C MET A 273 7.05 45.97 7.01
N GLU A 274 7.88 47.01 6.95
CA GLU A 274 7.48 48.35 6.53
C GLU A 274 8.40 48.86 5.39
N PRO A 275 7.88 49.00 4.15
CA PRO A 275 6.53 48.64 3.71
C PRO A 275 6.30 47.12 3.75
N LYS A 276 5.04 46.70 3.86
CA LYS A 276 4.66 45.28 3.80
C LYS A 276 5.11 44.66 2.47
N VAL A 277 5.63 43.44 2.54
CA VAL A 277 6.16 42.71 1.38
C VAL A 277 5.38 41.42 1.22
N TRP A 278 4.86 41.18 0.02
CA TRP A 278 4.13 39.96 -0.32
C TRP A 278 4.92 39.14 -1.33
N LEU A 279 4.76 37.82 -1.26
CA LEU A 279 5.30 36.88 -2.23
C LEU A 279 4.67 37.07 -3.61
N LYS A 280 5.48 36.92 -4.65
CA LYS A 280 5.10 37.08 -6.06
C LYS A 280 5.58 35.90 -6.89
N ASP A 281 5.02 35.78 -8.09
CA ASP A 281 5.49 34.82 -9.10
C ASP A 281 7.01 34.90 -9.29
N GLY A 282 7.68 33.76 -9.22
CA GLY A 282 9.14 33.63 -9.33
C GLY A 282 9.91 33.71 -8.01
N ASP A 283 9.30 34.16 -6.90
CA ASP A 283 9.99 34.17 -5.61
C ASP A 283 10.31 32.75 -5.14
N VAL A 284 11.50 32.55 -4.55
CA VAL A 284 11.91 31.28 -3.93
C VAL A 284 11.90 31.44 -2.42
N VAL A 285 11.11 30.62 -1.73
CA VAL A 285 11.05 30.58 -0.27
C VAL A 285 11.79 29.35 0.23
N GLU A 286 12.75 29.54 1.13
CA GLU A 286 13.51 28.44 1.74
C GLU A 286 13.39 28.49 3.26
N VAL A 287 12.88 27.41 3.85
CA VAL A 287 12.84 27.22 5.30
C VAL A 287 13.85 26.14 5.67
N SER A 288 14.79 26.48 6.55
CA SER A 288 15.90 25.61 6.94
C SER A 288 15.89 25.38 8.44
N ILE A 289 15.98 24.11 8.83
CA ILE A 289 16.31 23.64 10.18
C ILE A 289 17.39 22.57 9.97
N PRO A 290 18.68 22.82 10.23
CA PRO A 290 19.77 22.02 9.66
C PRO A 290 19.66 20.49 9.86
N PRO A 291 19.26 19.96 11.03
CA PRO A 291 19.03 18.52 11.17
C PRO A 291 17.90 17.95 10.30
N LEU A 292 16.92 18.78 9.94
CA LEU A 292 15.76 18.43 9.11
C LEU A 292 15.96 18.78 7.61
N GLY A 293 17.05 19.45 7.26
CA GLY A 293 17.36 19.88 5.89
C GLY A 293 16.78 21.25 5.52
N VAL A 294 16.51 21.44 4.22
CA VAL A 294 15.97 22.69 3.64
C VAL A 294 14.73 22.38 2.81
N LEU A 295 13.62 23.02 3.17
CA LEU A 295 12.36 23.01 2.44
C LEU A 295 12.33 24.23 1.49
N SER A 296 12.44 23.99 0.18
CA SER A 296 12.59 25.05 -0.82
C SER A 296 11.47 24.98 -1.85
N ASN A 297 10.72 26.06 -2.04
CA ASN A 297 9.57 26.10 -2.94
C ASN A 297 9.54 27.42 -3.72
N THR A 298 9.39 27.32 -5.04
CA THR A 298 9.20 28.50 -5.92
C THR A 298 7.72 28.87 -5.98
N VAL A 299 7.44 30.17 -5.93
CA VAL A 299 6.10 30.73 -6.07
C VAL A 299 5.75 30.86 -7.55
N THR A 300 4.51 30.52 -7.93
CA THR A 300 4.04 30.60 -9.31
C THR A 300 2.59 31.10 -9.43
N SER A 301 2.30 31.85 -10.49
CA SER A 301 0.93 32.19 -10.91
C SER A 301 0.31 31.16 -11.86
N LYS A 302 1.00 30.06 -12.16
CA LYS A 302 0.40 28.95 -12.90
C LYS A 302 -0.42 28.08 -11.94
N PRO A 303 -1.74 27.88 -12.19
CA PRO A 303 -2.55 27.04 -11.32
C PRO A 303 -2.02 25.59 -11.31
N PRO A 304 -2.08 24.89 -10.16
CA PRO A 304 -1.73 23.49 -10.09
C PRO A 304 -2.70 22.67 -10.95
N ALA A 305 -2.26 21.50 -11.41
CA ALA A 305 -3.19 20.55 -12.01
C ALA A 305 -4.27 20.21 -10.97
N THR A 306 -5.53 20.11 -11.40
CA THR A 306 -6.65 19.76 -10.51
C THR A 306 -6.34 18.44 -9.80
N VAL A 307 -6.40 18.44 -8.47
CA VAL A 307 -6.26 17.21 -7.68
C VAL A 307 -7.41 16.29 -8.05
N THR A 308 -7.14 15.37 -8.97
CA THR A 308 -8.06 14.27 -9.25
C THR A 308 -7.93 13.33 -8.06
N PRO A 309 -9.02 12.96 -7.36
CA PRO A 309 -8.92 11.99 -6.29
C PRO A 309 -8.27 10.74 -6.86
N THR A 310 -7.08 10.42 -6.37
CA THR A 310 -6.46 9.14 -6.63
C THR A 310 -7.46 8.12 -6.15
N LYS A 311 -8.11 7.37 -7.06
CA LYS A 311 -8.87 6.18 -6.66
C LYS A 311 -7.93 5.39 -5.77
N ALA A 312 -8.30 5.22 -4.51
CA ALA A 312 -7.56 4.39 -3.59
C ALA A 312 -7.48 3.00 -4.24
N LEU A 313 -6.37 2.71 -4.91
CA LEU A 313 -6.00 1.34 -5.18
C LEU A 313 -5.64 0.81 -3.80
N GLU A 314 -6.58 0.10 -3.20
CA GLU A 314 -6.34 -0.65 -1.99
C GLU A 314 -5.02 -1.41 -2.13
N SER A 315 -4.28 -1.42 -1.03
CA SER A 315 -2.90 -1.83 -0.86
C SER A 315 -2.59 -3.26 -1.37
N ALA A 316 -2.50 -3.42 -2.69
CA ALA A 316 -1.88 -4.59 -3.29
C ALA A 316 -0.64 -4.14 -4.05
N HIS A 317 0.54 -4.50 -3.54
CA HIS A 317 1.85 -4.34 -4.18
C HIS A 317 2.02 -5.24 -5.42
N ILE A 318 0.95 -5.43 -6.19
CA ILE A 318 0.93 -6.28 -7.37
C ILE A 318 1.18 -5.35 -8.57
N PRO A 319 2.32 -5.48 -9.29
CA PRO A 319 2.58 -4.70 -10.49
C PRO A 319 1.45 -4.86 -11.50
N ASP A 320 0.98 -3.74 -12.07
CA ASP A 320 -0.17 -3.65 -12.99
C ASP A 320 0.08 -4.23 -14.40
N VAL A 321 1.10 -5.08 -14.55
CA VAL A 321 1.49 -5.66 -15.85
C VAL A 321 0.62 -6.87 -16.16
N GLY A 322 -0.05 -6.87 -17.31
CA GLY A 322 -0.82 -8.02 -17.80
C GLY A 322 -2.21 -8.16 -17.19
N ARG A 323 -2.85 -7.07 -16.75
CA ARG A 323 -4.27 -7.09 -16.36
C ARG A 323 -5.19 -6.89 -17.57
N ARG A 324 -6.31 -7.59 -17.58
CA ARG A 324 -7.39 -7.45 -18.58
C ARG A 324 -8.72 -7.24 -17.87
N ALA A 325 -9.52 -6.32 -18.41
CA ALA A 325 -10.89 -6.13 -17.97
C ALA A 325 -11.76 -7.30 -18.47
N VAL A 326 -12.24 -8.12 -17.54
CA VAL A 326 -13.11 -9.27 -17.78
C VAL A 326 -14.35 -9.09 -16.91
N SER A 327 -15.51 -8.85 -17.54
CA SER A 327 -16.79 -8.63 -16.82
C SER A 327 -16.74 -7.57 -15.72
N GLY A 328 -16.00 -6.47 -15.94
CA GLY A 328 -15.84 -5.39 -14.95
C GLY A 328 -14.78 -5.66 -13.87
N LYS A 329 -14.12 -6.82 -13.91
CA LYS A 329 -13.00 -7.20 -13.03
C LYS A 329 -11.68 -7.03 -13.76
N ASN A 330 -10.59 -6.75 -13.04
CA ASN A 330 -9.25 -6.60 -13.62
C ASN A 330 -8.40 -7.85 -13.38
N LEU A 331 -8.62 -8.92 -14.13
CA LEU A 331 -7.92 -10.19 -13.93
C LEU A 331 -6.52 -10.14 -14.55
N HIS A 332 -5.52 -10.71 -13.87
CA HIS A 332 -4.21 -10.97 -14.47
C HIS A 332 -4.33 -12.14 -15.44
N VAL A 333 -3.95 -11.91 -16.69
CA VAL A 333 -4.08 -12.89 -17.78
C VAL A 333 -2.77 -12.97 -18.54
N GLU A 334 -2.30 -14.19 -18.78
CA GLU A 334 -1.18 -14.50 -19.66
C GLU A 334 -1.71 -15.24 -20.90
N LEU A 335 -1.42 -14.68 -22.07
CA LEU A 335 -1.80 -15.26 -23.36
C LEU A 335 -0.52 -15.65 -24.10
N LEU A 336 -0.37 -16.94 -24.36
CA LEU A 336 0.80 -17.48 -25.05
C LEU A 336 0.38 -18.20 -26.32
N GLY A 337 1.31 -18.23 -27.28
CA GLY A 337 1.14 -18.92 -28.55
C GLY A 337 0.24 -18.20 -29.56
N PRO A 338 0.14 -18.75 -30.78
CA PRO A 338 -0.44 -18.07 -31.93
C PRO A 338 -1.96 -17.86 -31.79
N ASP A 339 -2.43 -16.70 -32.24
CA ASP A 339 -3.87 -16.45 -32.36
C ASP A 339 -4.49 -17.43 -33.39
N GLY A 340 -5.70 -17.92 -33.09
CA GLY A 340 -6.43 -18.87 -33.94
C GLY A 340 -6.01 -20.34 -33.81
N ALA A 341 -4.94 -20.66 -33.09
CA ALA A 341 -4.61 -22.04 -32.74
C ALA A 341 -5.63 -22.65 -31.75
N PRO A 342 -5.74 -23.99 -31.66
CA PRO A 342 -6.58 -24.64 -30.66
C PRO A 342 -6.25 -24.12 -29.26
N ALA A 343 -7.29 -23.76 -28.49
CA ALA A 343 -7.11 -23.10 -27.21
C ALA A 343 -7.01 -24.09 -26.04
N ILE A 344 -6.23 -23.73 -25.02
CA ILE A 344 -6.19 -24.40 -23.73
C ILE A 344 -6.43 -23.36 -22.63
N LEU A 345 -7.48 -23.56 -21.83
CA LEU A 345 -7.80 -22.76 -20.65
C LEU A 345 -7.23 -23.42 -19.40
N PHE A 346 -6.45 -22.66 -18.63
CA PHE A 346 -5.83 -23.12 -17.38
C PHE A 346 -6.44 -22.42 -16.16
N ILE A 347 -6.87 -23.21 -15.18
CA ILE A 347 -7.57 -22.74 -13.97
C ILE A 347 -6.86 -23.29 -12.72
N HIS A 348 -6.17 -22.42 -11.97
CA HIS A 348 -5.37 -22.83 -10.81
C HIS A 348 -6.22 -23.09 -9.55
N GLY A 349 -5.60 -23.71 -8.54
CA GLY A 349 -6.21 -24.02 -7.24
C GLY A 349 -6.20 -22.88 -6.22
N LEU A 350 -6.81 -23.14 -5.05
CA LEU A 350 -6.82 -22.22 -3.90
C LEU A 350 -5.39 -21.91 -3.43
N GLY A 351 -5.05 -20.63 -3.29
CA GLY A 351 -3.69 -20.17 -2.97
C GLY A 351 -2.65 -20.42 -4.06
N GLY A 352 -3.09 -20.81 -5.25
CA GLY A 352 -2.25 -20.91 -6.44
C GLY A 352 -2.21 -19.61 -7.25
N SER A 353 -1.52 -19.69 -8.38
CA SER A 353 -1.54 -18.71 -9.47
C SER A 353 -1.35 -19.44 -10.80
N LEU A 354 -1.46 -18.73 -11.92
CA LEU A 354 -1.17 -19.24 -13.26
C LEU A 354 0.21 -19.90 -13.39
N ASN A 355 1.17 -19.53 -12.53
CA ASN A 355 2.52 -20.09 -12.53
C ASN A 355 2.57 -21.59 -12.26
N PHE A 356 1.52 -22.16 -11.64
CA PHE A 356 1.41 -23.60 -11.41
C PHE A 356 1.55 -24.41 -12.70
N PHE A 357 1.10 -23.86 -13.84
CA PHE A 357 1.09 -24.57 -15.12
C PHE A 357 2.36 -24.38 -15.96
N HIS A 358 3.17 -23.36 -15.66
CA HIS A 358 4.35 -23.01 -16.45
C HIS A 358 5.36 -24.16 -16.63
N PRO A 359 5.67 -24.98 -15.61
CA PRO A 359 6.60 -26.10 -15.79
C PRO A 359 6.12 -27.12 -16.83
N ALA A 360 4.85 -27.52 -16.79
CA ALA A 360 4.28 -28.48 -17.73
C ALA A 360 4.15 -27.90 -19.14
N ILE A 361 3.74 -26.62 -19.24
CA ILE A 361 3.66 -25.89 -20.52
C ILE A 361 5.04 -25.81 -21.19
N ALA A 362 6.08 -25.47 -20.44
CA ALA A 362 7.44 -25.36 -20.94
C ALA A 362 8.00 -26.72 -21.36
N SER A 363 7.77 -27.78 -20.56
CA SER A 363 8.22 -29.14 -20.86
C SER A 363 7.68 -29.67 -22.19
N LEU A 364 6.43 -29.31 -22.53
CA LEU A 364 5.76 -29.71 -23.76
C LEU A 364 5.91 -28.71 -24.91
N ASN A 365 6.52 -27.54 -24.67
CA ASN A 365 6.61 -26.43 -25.62
C ASN A 365 5.23 -26.03 -26.22
N LEU A 366 4.17 -26.04 -25.40
CA LEU A 366 2.78 -25.90 -25.90
C LEU A 366 2.49 -24.56 -26.58
N SER A 367 3.19 -23.49 -26.19
CA SER A 367 3.00 -22.16 -26.78
C SER A 367 3.40 -22.11 -28.26
N SER A 368 4.12 -23.11 -28.78
CA SER A 368 4.44 -23.21 -30.20
C SER A 368 3.28 -23.71 -31.07
N THR A 369 2.29 -24.41 -30.47
CA THR A 369 1.22 -25.11 -31.22
C THR A 369 -0.19 -24.78 -30.75
N TYR A 370 -0.36 -24.31 -29.51
CA TYR A 370 -1.66 -24.01 -28.90
C TYR A 370 -1.75 -22.55 -28.47
N ARG A 371 -2.98 -22.04 -28.44
CA ARG A 371 -3.31 -20.78 -27.77
C ARG A 371 -3.54 -21.04 -26.29
N LEU A 372 -2.61 -20.63 -25.44
CA LEU A 372 -2.72 -20.82 -24.00
C LEU A 372 -3.41 -19.61 -23.37
N VAL A 373 -4.45 -19.87 -22.59
CA VAL A 373 -5.21 -18.87 -21.84
C VAL A 373 -5.04 -19.19 -20.37
N LEU A 374 -4.13 -18.48 -19.72
CA LEU A 374 -3.90 -18.56 -18.28
C LEU A 374 -4.40 -17.31 -17.61
N PHE A 375 -4.94 -17.44 -16.41
CA PHE A 375 -5.34 -16.29 -15.60
C PHE A 375 -5.25 -16.62 -14.12
N ASP A 376 -5.03 -15.57 -13.32
CA ASP A 376 -5.20 -15.66 -11.89
C ASP A 376 -6.67 -15.45 -11.53
N LEU A 377 -7.23 -16.33 -10.71
CA LEU A 377 -8.58 -16.19 -10.16
C LEU A 377 -8.70 -14.87 -9.38
N GLU A 378 -9.90 -14.28 -9.35
CA GLU A 378 -10.15 -13.10 -8.51
C GLU A 378 -9.68 -13.34 -7.06
N GLY A 379 -8.97 -12.36 -6.48
CA GLY A 379 -8.41 -12.47 -5.14
C GLY A 379 -7.22 -13.43 -5.01
N HIS A 380 -6.61 -13.89 -6.10
CA HIS A 380 -5.44 -14.76 -6.13
C HIS A 380 -4.33 -14.20 -7.02
N GLY A 381 -3.10 -14.67 -6.78
CA GLY A 381 -1.93 -14.30 -7.56
C GLY A 381 -1.85 -12.78 -7.75
N ARG A 382 -1.96 -12.33 -8.99
CA ARG A 382 -1.88 -10.93 -9.41
C ARG A 382 -3.25 -10.29 -9.75
N SER A 383 -4.33 -11.06 -9.62
CA SER A 383 -5.70 -10.58 -9.78
C SER A 383 -6.21 -9.96 -8.47
N PRO A 384 -6.49 -8.64 -8.42
CA PRO A 384 -7.06 -8.00 -7.25
C PRO A 384 -8.45 -8.57 -6.94
N LEU A 385 -8.85 -8.43 -5.68
CA LEU A 385 -10.23 -8.66 -5.27
C LEU A 385 -11.08 -7.44 -5.69
N SER A 386 -12.20 -7.68 -6.36
CA SER A 386 -13.15 -6.63 -6.76
C SER A 386 -14.54 -6.82 -6.16
N SER A 387 -14.82 -8.01 -5.66
CA SER A 387 -16.12 -8.42 -5.11
C SER A 387 -16.02 -8.64 -3.60
N SER A 388 -17.09 -8.31 -2.87
CA SER A 388 -17.21 -8.63 -1.44
C SER A 388 -17.62 -10.10 -1.17
N GLU A 389 -18.00 -10.83 -2.21
CA GLU A 389 -18.40 -12.23 -2.16
C GLU A 389 -17.82 -12.98 -3.36
N LEU A 390 -17.32 -14.20 -3.15
CA LEU A 390 -16.82 -15.08 -4.20
C LEU A 390 -17.61 -16.39 -4.19
N SER A 391 -17.77 -17.00 -5.38
CA SER A 391 -18.38 -18.32 -5.54
C SER A 391 -17.72 -19.10 -6.68
N ILE A 392 -17.81 -20.44 -6.66
CA ILE A 392 -17.34 -21.26 -7.80
C ILE A 392 -18.02 -20.83 -9.10
N THR A 393 -19.32 -20.52 -9.07
CA THR A 393 -20.05 -20.01 -10.23
C THR A 393 -19.52 -18.67 -10.73
N SER A 394 -19.07 -17.77 -9.84
CA SER A 394 -18.45 -16.52 -10.25
C SER A 394 -17.11 -16.73 -10.98
N TYR A 395 -16.27 -17.67 -10.53
CA TYR A 395 -15.05 -18.03 -11.25
C TYR A 395 -15.32 -18.69 -12.61
N VAL A 396 -16.38 -19.49 -12.70
CA VAL A 396 -16.86 -20.06 -13.97
C VAL A 396 -17.30 -18.96 -14.94
N ALA A 397 -18.01 -17.95 -14.44
CA ALA A 397 -18.42 -16.79 -15.24
C ALA A 397 -17.22 -15.98 -15.73
N ASP A 398 -16.20 -15.79 -14.89
CA ASP A 398 -14.96 -15.11 -15.25
C ASP A 398 -14.20 -15.86 -16.35
N ALA A 399 -14.05 -17.18 -16.21
CA ALA A 399 -13.45 -18.03 -17.23
C ALA A 399 -14.20 -17.95 -18.58
N LYS A 400 -15.54 -17.98 -18.53
CA LYS A 400 -16.38 -17.86 -19.73
C LYS A 400 -16.23 -16.50 -20.41
N ALA A 401 -16.31 -15.43 -19.62
CA ALA A 401 -16.16 -14.07 -20.12
C ALA A 401 -14.76 -13.81 -20.70
N LEU A 402 -13.73 -14.42 -20.11
CA LEU A 402 -12.37 -14.37 -20.65
C LEU A 402 -12.31 -15.03 -22.03
N LEU A 403 -12.83 -16.24 -22.20
CA LEU A 403 -12.87 -16.91 -23.51
C LEU A 403 -13.68 -16.12 -24.54
N ASP A 404 -14.82 -15.56 -24.15
CA ASP A 404 -15.65 -14.72 -25.02
C ASP A 404 -14.90 -13.47 -25.49
N SER A 405 -14.18 -12.80 -24.59
CA SER A 405 -13.37 -11.61 -24.91
C SER A 405 -12.24 -11.90 -25.91
N LEU A 406 -11.84 -13.17 -26.01
CA LEU A 406 -10.80 -13.66 -26.91
C LEU A 406 -11.38 -14.28 -28.19
N ASN A 407 -12.71 -14.28 -28.36
CA ASN A 407 -13.43 -14.95 -29.44
C ASN A 407 -13.10 -16.46 -29.53
N ILE A 408 -12.88 -17.12 -28.37
CA ILE A 408 -12.61 -18.55 -28.29
C ILE A 408 -13.92 -19.29 -27.99
N ASN A 409 -14.43 -19.99 -29.00
CA ASN A 409 -15.69 -20.72 -28.89
C ASN A 409 -15.51 -22.18 -28.39
N LYS A 410 -14.27 -22.66 -28.33
CA LYS A 410 -13.94 -24.01 -27.86
C LYS A 410 -12.50 -24.10 -27.35
N ALA A 411 -12.28 -24.78 -26.23
CA ALA A 411 -10.96 -24.96 -25.62
C ALA A 411 -10.82 -26.33 -24.94
N HIS A 412 -9.59 -26.83 -24.84
CA HIS A 412 -9.26 -27.83 -23.82
C HIS A 412 -9.24 -27.12 -22.45
N VAL A 413 -9.80 -27.75 -21.41
CA VAL A 413 -9.88 -27.13 -20.08
C VAL A 413 -9.04 -27.93 -19.09
N VAL A 414 -8.18 -27.24 -18.36
CA VAL A 414 -7.26 -27.82 -17.38
C VAL A 414 -7.48 -27.15 -16.04
N GLY A 415 -7.85 -27.93 -15.03
CA GLY A 415 -8.14 -27.42 -13.68
C GLY A 415 -7.32 -28.13 -12.61
N HIS A 416 -6.68 -27.38 -11.71
CA HIS A 416 -5.99 -27.93 -10.53
C HIS A 416 -6.78 -27.67 -9.25
N SER A 417 -6.97 -28.69 -8.41
CA SER A 417 -7.58 -28.53 -7.08
C SER A 417 -8.97 -27.87 -7.15
N MET A 418 -9.17 -26.73 -6.48
CA MET A 418 -10.36 -25.87 -6.63
C MET A 418 -10.63 -25.48 -8.09
N GLY A 419 -9.58 -25.22 -8.88
CA GLY A 419 -9.68 -25.02 -10.32
C GLY A 419 -10.21 -26.24 -11.08
N GLY A 420 -10.04 -27.45 -10.54
CA GLY A 420 -10.68 -28.67 -11.03
C GLY A 420 -12.20 -28.68 -10.81
N LEU A 421 -12.66 -28.21 -9.65
CA LEU A 421 -14.09 -28.03 -9.38
C LEU A 421 -14.67 -26.93 -10.28
N ILE A 422 -13.96 -25.81 -10.46
CA ILE A 422 -14.34 -24.76 -11.42
C ILE A 422 -14.42 -25.35 -12.83
N ALA A 423 -13.46 -26.18 -13.24
CA ALA A 423 -13.44 -26.82 -14.56
C ALA A 423 -14.60 -27.80 -14.77
N THR A 424 -14.98 -28.61 -13.79
CA THR A 424 -16.16 -29.50 -13.90
C THR A 424 -17.48 -28.73 -13.88
N THR A 425 -17.58 -27.66 -13.09
CA THR A 425 -18.73 -26.74 -13.16
C THR A 425 -18.80 -26.04 -14.51
N PHE A 426 -17.68 -25.58 -15.06
CA PHE A 426 -17.59 -24.98 -16.39
C PHE A 426 -18.01 -25.97 -17.47
N ALA A 427 -17.49 -27.20 -17.45
CA ALA A 427 -17.79 -28.23 -18.45
C ALA A 427 -19.24 -28.75 -18.40
N SER A 428 -19.88 -28.75 -17.23
CA SER A 428 -21.30 -29.12 -17.10
C SER A 428 -22.25 -27.97 -17.46
N THR A 429 -21.81 -26.72 -17.30
CA THR A 429 -22.59 -25.52 -17.63
C THR A 429 -22.47 -25.15 -19.12
N TYR A 430 -21.28 -25.29 -19.69
CA TYR A 430 -20.94 -24.94 -21.08
C TYR A 430 -20.31 -26.14 -21.82
N PRO A 431 -21.02 -27.29 -21.94
CA PRO A 431 -20.45 -28.51 -22.52
C PRO A 431 -19.89 -28.32 -23.93
N ASP A 432 -20.53 -27.49 -24.74
CA ASP A 432 -20.12 -27.23 -26.13
C ASP A 432 -18.78 -26.49 -26.25
N PHE A 433 -18.36 -25.78 -25.19
CA PHE A 433 -17.10 -25.03 -25.14
C PHE A 433 -15.89 -25.93 -24.82
N VAL A 434 -16.11 -27.16 -24.34
CA VAL A 434 -15.03 -28.02 -23.85
C VAL A 434 -14.67 -29.09 -24.87
N SER A 435 -13.47 -29.00 -25.45
CA SER A 435 -12.92 -30.02 -26.33
C SER A 435 -12.52 -31.27 -25.54
N ASN A 436 -11.58 -31.13 -24.61
CA ASN A 436 -11.10 -32.18 -23.71
C ASN A 436 -10.87 -31.58 -22.32
N LEU A 437 -10.85 -32.42 -21.29
CA LEU A 437 -10.80 -32.01 -19.88
C LEU A 437 -9.66 -32.73 -19.14
N LEU A 438 -8.82 -31.98 -18.44
CA LEU A 438 -7.83 -32.51 -17.51
C LEU A 438 -8.11 -31.97 -16.10
N LEU A 439 -8.29 -32.89 -15.16
CA LEU A 439 -8.55 -32.62 -13.75
C LEU A 439 -7.33 -33.05 -12.93
N ILE A 440 -6.58 -32.09 -12.38
CA ILE A 440 -5.33 -32.34 -11.63
C ILE A 440 -5.63 -32.20 -10.14
N GLY A 441 -5.65 -33.32 -9.40
CA GLY A 441 -5.99 -33.32 -7.98
C GLY A 441 -7.32 -32.60 -7.69
N ALA A 442 -8.29 -32.73 -8.59
CA ALA A 442 -9.53 -31.95 -8.54
C ALA A 442 -10.36 -32.31 -7.31
N VAL A 443 -10.88 -31.28 -6.65
CA VAL A 443 -11.81 -31.47 -5.52
C VAL A 443 -13.26 -31.53 -6.01
N LYS A 444 -14.15 -32.01 -5.13
CA LYS A 444 -15.60 -32.06 -5.33
C LYS A 444 -16.33 -31.29 -4.22
N SER A 445 -17.66 -31.24 -4.24
CA SER A 445 -18.41 -30.61 -3.13
C SER A 445 -18.08 -31.29 -1.79
N PHE A 446 -17.84 -30.46 -0.76
CA PHE A 446 -17.38 -30.91 0.54
C PHE A 446 -18.55 -31.35 1.45
N PRO A 447 -18.38 -32.43 2.24
CA PRO A 447 -19.32 -32.77 3.30
C PRO A 447 -19.31 -31.70 4.41
N PRO A 448 -20.31 -31.67 5.31
CA PRO A 448 -20.41 -30.64 6.36
C PRO A 448 -19.12 -30.41 7.16
N ALA A 449 -18.39 -31.47 7.52
CA ALA A 449 -17.11 -31.36 8.22
C ALA A 449 -16.04 -30.60 7.41
N GLY A 450 -15.97 -30.84 6.10
CA GLY A 450 -15.07 -30.12 5.20
C GLY A 450 -15.45 -28.65 5.04
N LYS A 451 -16.76 -28.35 5.00
CA LYS A 451 -17.26 -26.97 4.97
C LYS A 451 -16.87 -26.20 6.23
N THR A 452 -17.03 -26.81 7.40
CA THR A 452 -16.59 -26.23 8.68
C THR A 452 -15.07 -26.02 8.71
N ALA A 453 -14.28 -26.96 8.18
CA ALA A 453 -12.83 -26.81 8.11
C ALA A 453 -12.40 -25.65 7.20
N LEU A 454 -13.06 -25.45 6.05
CA LEU A 454 -12.79 -24.32 5.16
C LEU A 454 -13.19 -22.98 5.77
N ALA A 455 -14.35 -22.90 6.45
CA ALA A 455 -14.74 -21.71 7.20
C ALA A 455 -13.76 -21.39 8.34
N GLY A 456 -13.29 -22.42 9.06
CA GLY A 456 -12.25 -22.29 10.07
C GLY A 456 -10.93 -21.76 9.48
N ARG A 457 -10.52 -22.27 8.31
CA ARG A 457 -9.35 -21.78 7.58
C ARG A 457 -9.50 -20.32 7.15
N ALA A 458 -10.66 -19.94 6.62
CA ALA A 458 -10.95 -18.54 6.27
C ALA A 458 -10.78 -17.62 7.50
N LYS A 459 -11.32 -18.04 8.65
CA LYS A 459 -11.15 -17.33 9.91
C LYS A 459 -9.67 -17.22 10.32
N THR A 460 -8.92 -18.32 10.27
CA THR A 460 -7.48 -18.32 10.59
C THR A 460 -6.72 -17.33 9.71
N VAL A 461 -7.01 -17.29 8.42
CA VAL A 461 -6.34 -16.38 7.48
C VAL A 461 -6.63 -14.92 7.80
N ARG A 462 -7.90 -14.58 8.10
CA ARG A 462 -8.27 -13.22 8.50
C ARG A 462 -7.64 -12.81 9.84
N ASP A 463 -7.56 -13.73 10.80
CA ASP A 463 -7.03 -13.43 12.14
C ASP A 463 -5.49 -13.36 12.19
N LEU A 464 -4.82 -14.27 11.49
CA LEU A 464 -3.39 -14.58 11.69
C LEU A 464 -2.55 -14.48 10.40
N GLY A 465 -3.16 -14.12 9.26
CA GLY A 465 -2.50 -14.17 7.97
C GLY A 465 -2.31 -15.59 7.43
N LEU A 466 -1.47 -15.72 6.40
CA LEU A 466 -1.35 -16.95 5.61
C LEU A 466 -0.26 -17.92 6.10
N ASP A 467 0.67 -17.49 6.95
CA ASP A 467 1.76 -18.33 7.44
C ASP A 467 1.28 -19.63 8.12
N PRO A 468 0.27 -19.62 9.03
CA PRO A 468 -0.21 -20.86 9.65
C PRO A 468 -0.80 -21.83 8.63
N VAL A 469 -1.44 -21.31 7.58
CA VAL A 469 -2.05 -22.12 6.52
C VAL A 469 -0.98 -22.69 5.60
N ALA A 470 0.02 -21.89 5.23
CA ALA A 470 1.17 -22.37 4.47
C ALA A 470 1.88 -23.52 5.19
N ALA A 471 2.16 -23.37 6.49
CA ALA A 471 2.76 -24.42 7.31
C ALA A 471 1.94 -25.72 7.29
N GLN A 472 0.61 -25.62 7.42
CA GLN A 472 -0.28 -26.79 7.31
C GLN A 472 -0.25 -27.42 5.92
N ILE A 473 -0.23 -26.63 4.85
CA ILE A 473 -0.18 -27.12 3.47
C ILE A 473 1.16 -27.81 3.17
N LEU A 474 2.28 -27.31 3.67
CA LEU A 474 3.58 -27.95 3.48
C LEU A 474 3.65 -29.33 4.16
N VAL A 475 2.94 -29.50 5.29
CA VAL A 475 2.86 -30.77 6.01
C VAL A 475 1.84 -31.72 5.39
N GLY A 476 0.66 -31.23 5.04
CA GLY A 476 -0.47 -32.06 4.60
C GLY A 476 -0.61 -32.23 3.09
N GLY A 477 -0.11 -31.28 2.31
CA GLY A 477 -0.33 -31.17 0.88
C GLY A 477 0.82 -31.60 -0.02
N LEU A 478 2.00 -31.89 0.53
CA LEU A 478 3.15 -32.42 -0.22
C LEU A 478 3.38 -33.90 0.10
N ALA A 479 3.94 -34.65 -0.85
CA ALA A 479 4.43 -36.00 -0.60
C ALA A 479 5.66 -36.01 0.32
N GLU A 480 5.88 -37.12 1.02
CA GLU A 480 7.05 -37.29 1.89
C GLU A 480 8.38 -37.14 1.13
N LYS A 481 8.44 -37.67 -0.10
CA LYS A 481 9.59 -37.49 -0.99
C LYS A 481 9.83 -36.03 -1.32
N THR A 482 8.79 -35.26 -1.61
CA THR A 482 8.91 -33.83 -1.92
C THR A 482 9.43 -33.04 -0.71
N LYS A 483 8.90 -33.29 0.48
CA LYS A 483 9.33 -32.61 1.72
C LYS A 483 10.81 -32.78 2.02
N THR A 484 11.37 -33.94 1.66
CA THR A 484 12.75 -34.33 1.99
C THR A 484 13.74 -34.05 0.86
N SER A 485 13.31 -34.11 -0.40
CA SER A 485 14.22 -34.06 -1.56
C SER A 485 14.02 -32.90 -2.52
N LYS A 486 12.94 -32.11 -2.39
CA LYS A 486 12.59 -31.02 -3.33
C LYS A 486 12.42 -29.67 -2.62
N PRO A 487 13.51 -29.07 -2.08
CA PRO A 487 13.42 -27.82 -1.32
C PRO A 487 12.86 -26.64 -2.14
N LEU A 488 13.16 -26.56 -3.44
CA LEU A 488 12.60 -25.52 -4.31
C LEU A 488 11.09 -25.65 -4.48
N VAL A 489 10.56 -26.87 -4.57
CA VAL A 489 9.10 -27.11 -4.64
C VAL A 489 8.46 -26.68 -3.32
N LYS A 490 9.06 -27.02 -2.18
CA LYS A 490 8.61 -26.57 -0.86
C LYS A 490 8.54 -25.04 -0.78
N SER A 491 9.60 -24.34 -1.16
CA SER A 491 9.65 -22.87 -1.16
C SER A 491 8.66 -22.26 -2.14
N TYR A 492 8.47 -22.84 -3.33
CA TYR A 492 7.47 -22.38 -4.28
C TYR A 492 6.06 -22.47 -3.70
N VAL A 493 5.71 -23.61 -3.10
CA VAL A 493 4.39 -23.83 -2.51
C VAL A 493 4.16 -22.89 -1.33
N GLU A 494 5.15 -22.72 -0.46
CA GLU A 494 5.11 -21.75 0.64
C GLU A 494 4.84 -20.34 0.13
N LEU A 495 5.65 -19.86 -0.83
CA LEU A 495 5.52 -18.53 -1.43
C LEU A 495 4.17 -18.35 -2.13
N SER A 496 3.69 -19.36 -2.86
CA SER A 496 2.38 -19.32 -3.52
C SER A 496 1.26 -19.02 -2.51
N ILE A 497 1.31 -19.66 -1.35
CA ILE A 497 0.31 -19.45 -0.29
C ILE A 497 0.51 -18.09 0.38
N ILE A 498 1.70 -17.78 0.92
CA ILE A 498 1.88 -16.59 1.77
C ILE A 498 1.79 -15.26 1.00
N THR A 499 1.96 -15.29 -0.32
CA THR A 499 1.83 -14.08 -1.16
C THR A 499 0.42 -13.87 -1.69
N SER A 500 -0.53 -14.77 -1.40
CA SER A 500 -1.93 -14.59 -1.77
C SER A 500 -2.56 -13.41 -1.00
N PRO A 501 -3.47 -12.63 -1.61
CA PRO A 501 -4.27 -11.66 -0.86
C PRO A 501 -5.08 -12.33 0.25
N VAL A 502 -4.91 -11.86 1.50
CA VAL A 502 -5.53 -12.45 2.70
C VAL A 502 -7.05 -12.61 2.54
N GLU A 503 -7.76 -11.53 2.19
CA GLU A 503 -9.22 -11.56 2.08
C GLU A 503 -9.69 -12.36 0.86
N GLY A 504 -8.97 -12.28 -0.26
CA GLY A 504 -9.27 -13.08 -1.46
C GLY A 504 -9.18 -14.59 -1.18
N TYR A 505 -8.14 -15.02 -0.47
CA TYR A 505 -7.98 -16.41 -0.05
C TYR A 505 -9.09 -16.85 0.93
N ALA A 506 -9.46 -16.00 1.89
CA ALA A 506 -10.51 -16.30 2.87
C ALA A 506 -11.88 -16.47 2.19
N LEU A 507 -12.28 -15.53 1.33
CA LEU A 507 -13.51 -15.60 0.55
C LEU A 507 -13.52 -16.83 -0.37
N ALA A 508 -12.37 -17.21 -0.93
CA ALA A 508 -12.27 -18.41 -1.76
C ALA A 508 -12.43 -19.71 -0.97
N CYS A 509 -11.98 -19.76 0.29
CA CYS A 509 -12.29 -20.88 1.18
C CYS A 509 -13.80 -21.00 1.42
N GLU A 510 -14.48 -19.87 1.66
CA GLU A 510 -15.93 -19.82 1.85
C GLU A 510 -16.68 -20.23 0.57
N ALA A 511 -16.25 -19.72 -0.59
CA ALA A 511 -16.74 -20.09 -1.91
C ALA A 511 -16.64 -21.59 -2.16
N LEU A 512 -15.47 -22.18 -1.84
CA LEU A 512 -15.22 -23.61 -1.99
C LEU A 512 -16.07 -24.45 -1.04
N GLY A 513 -16.25 -24.00 0.21
CA GLY A 513 -17.10 -24.68 1.19
C GLY A 513 -18.59 -24.61 0.83
N ALA A 514 -19.03 -23.51 0.23
CA ALA A 514 -20.41 -23.30 -0.20
C ALA A 514 -20.75 -23.98 -1.53
N ALA A 515 -19.74 -24.42 -2.29
CA ALA A 515 -19.91 -24.92 -3.64
C ALA A 515 -20.89 -26.10 -3.75
N PRO A 516 -21.90 -26.02 -4.65
CA PRO A 516 -22.74 -27.17 -4.98
C PRO A 516 -21.94 -28.22 -5.75
N GLU A 517 -22.44 -29.45 -5.78
CA GLU A 517 -21.88 -30.50 -6.63
C GLU A 517 -22.25 -30.20 -8.11
N PRO A 518 -21.30 -30.25 -9.06
CA PRO A 518 -21.58 -30.13 -10.49
C PRO A 518 -22.48 -31.26 -11.00
N ASP A 519 -23.22 -30.99 -12.09
CA ASP A 519 -23.93 -32.01 -12.83
C ASP A 519 -22.97 -32.76 -13.77
N TYR A 520 -22.21 -33.71 -13.21
CA TYR A 520 -21.17 -34.46 -13.94
C TYR A 520 -21.72 -35.18 -15.19
N SER A 521 -23.01 -35.53 -15.19
CA SER A 521 -23.67 -36.21 -16.32
C SER A 521 -23.73 -35.35 -17.59
N LYS A 522 -23.62 -34.02 -17.45
CA LYS A 522 -23.59 -33.07 -18.57
C LYS A 522 -22.21 -32.85 -19.17
N ILE A 523 -21.16 -33.40 -18.59
CA ILE A 523 -19.80 -33.24 -19.12
C ILE A 523 -19.65 -34.12 -20.37
N THR A 524 -19.59 -33.49 -21.54
CA THR A 524 -19.49 -34.17 -22.85
C THR A 524 -18.13 -33.97 -23.53
N ALA A 525 -17.08 -33.68 -22.75
CA ALA A 525 -15.71 -33.54 -23.26
C ALA A 525 -15.27 -34.82 -23.99
N GLY A 526 -14.54 -34.68 -25.10
CA GLY A 526 -14.15 -35.81 -25.94
C GLY A 526 -13.23 -36.80 -25.21
N LYS A 527 -12.20 -36.28 -24.53
CA LYS A 527 -11.36 -37.01 -23.58
C LYS A 527 -11.42 -36.31 -22.22
N THR A 528 -11.58 -37.09 -21.16
CA THR A 528 -11.39 -36.62 -19.78
C THR A 528 -10.33 -37.45 -19.08
N VAL A 529 -9.34 -36.79 -18.49
CA VAL A 529 -8.30 -37.42 -17.67
C VAL A 529 -8.33 -36.81 -16.27
N ILE A 530 -8.26 -37.68 -15.26
CA ILE A 530 -8.14 -37.32 -13.85
C ILE A 530 -6.73 -37.73 -13.41
N LEU A 531 -5.87 -36.74 -13.17
CA LEU A 531 -4.53 -36.93 -12.65
C LEU A 531 -4.56 -36.85 -11.12
N ALA A 532 -4.10 -37.89 -10.44
CA ALA A 532 -4.14 -37.99 -8.98
C ALA A 532 -2.81 -38.49 -8.40
N GLY A 533 -2.40 -37.88 -7.29
CA GLY A 533 -1.24 -38.27 -6.50
C GLY A 533 -1.62 -39.31 -5.45
N ARG A 534 -0.79 -40.33 -5.26
CA ARG A 534 -1.03 -41.37 -4.25
C ARG A 534 -0.97 -40.85 -2.81
N GLU A 535 -0.28 -39.75 -2.58
CA GLU A 535 -0.15 -39.11 -1.27
C GLU A 535 -1.01 -37.84 -1.12
N ASP A 536 -1.87 -37.54 -2.09
CA ASP A 536 -2.75 -36.37 -2.03
C ASP A 536 -3.83 -36.52 -0.95
N LYS A 537 -3.67 -35.79 0.16
CA LYS A 537 -4.65 -35.77 1.26
C LYS A 537 -5.76 -34.73 1.07
N THR A 538 -5.60 -33.81 0.11
CA THR A 538 -6.60 -32.78 -0.18
C THR A 538 -7.65 -33.29 -1.16
N SER A 539 -7.21 -34.02 -2.19
CA SER A 539 -8.06 -34.82 -3.08
C SER A 539 -7.71 -36.31 -2.95
N PRO A 540 -8.14 -36.96 -1.85
CA PRO A 540 -7.81 -38.36 -1.58
C PRO A 540 -8.38 -39.30 -2.64
N ALA A 541 -7.89 -40.53 -2.67
CA ALA A 541 -8.24 -41.50 -3.70
C ALA A 541 -9.75 -41.71 -3.89
N ALA A 542 -10.53 -41.68 -2.80
CA ALA A 542 -11.99 -41.75 -2.85
C ALA A 542 -12.63 -40.62 -3.67
N THR A 543 -12.04 -39.42 -3.68
CA THR A 543 -12.50 -38.29 -4.51
C THR A 543 -12.22 -38.57 -5.98
N THR A 544 -11.01 -39.04 -6.31
CA THR A 544 -10.63 -39.44 -7.67
C THR A 544 -11.51 -40.55 -8.21
N GLU A 545 -11.77 -41.58 -7.40
CA GLU A 545 -12.64 -42.71 -7.74
C GLU A 545 -14.08 -42.26 -7.96
N PHE A 546 -14.61 -41.38 -7.11
CA PHE A 546 -15.92 -40.77 -7.28
C PHE A 546 -16.01 -40.01 -8.60
N LEU A 547 -15.07 -39.10 -8.87
CA LEU A 547 -15.06 -38.32 -10.12
C LEU A 547 -14.98 -39.24 -11.35
N ASN A 548 -14.21 -40.33 -11.26
CA ASN A 548 -14.10 -41.29 -12.36
C ASN A 548 -15.37 -42.12 -12.59
N GLN A 549 -16.16 -42.35 -11.54
CA GLN A 549 -17.46 -43.01 -11.64
C GLN A 549 -18.52 -42.08 -12.24
N GLU A 550 -18.53 -40.82 -11.81
CA GLU A 550 -19.55 -39.83 -12.22
C GLU A 550 -19.28 -39.24 -13.62
N ILE A 551 -18.02 -39.06 -14.00
CA ILE A 551 -17.66 -38.50 -15.31
C ILE A 551 -17.49 -39.63 -16.32
N LYS A 552 -18.54 -39.88 -17.10
CA LYS A 552 -18.59 -41.00 -18.06
C LYS A 552 -17.39 -40.99 -19.01
N GLY A 553 -16.64 -42.10 -19.01
CA GLY A 553 -15.53 -42.31 -19.93
C GLY A 553 -14.22 -41.62 -19.54
N SER A 554 -14.14 -41.01 -18.35
CA SER A 554 -12.86 -40.51 -17.85
C SER A 554 -11.84 -41.64 -17.61
N LYS A 555 -10.56 -41.26 -17.63
CA LYS A 555 -9.45 -42.15 -17.27
C LYS A 555 -8.69 -41.57 -16.09
N VAL A 556 -8.25 -42.43 -15.18
CA VAL A 556 -7.41 -42.02 -14.05
C VAL A 556 -5.95 -42.30 -14.35
N VAL A 557 -5.09 -41.33 -14.06
CA VAL A 557 -3.63 -41.48 -14.06
C VAL A 557 -3.14 -41.24 -12.63
N TRP A 558 -2.45 -42.24 -12.07
CA TRP A 558 -1.88 -42.17 -10.73
C TRP A 558 -0.40 -41.81 -10.79
N LEU A 559 0.02 -40.82 -10.01
CA LEU A 559 1.41 -40.48 -9.78
C LEU A 559 1.84 -40.99 -8.40
N GLU A 560 2.91 -41.79 -8.39
CA GLU A 560 3.53 -42.30 -7.17
C GLU A 560 4.43 -41.22 -6.55
N ASP A 561 4.57 -41.20 -5.23
CA ASP A 561 5.33 -40.19 -4.47
C ASP A 561 4.90 -38.72 -4.73
N VAL A 562 3.62 -38.48 -5.06
CA VAL A 562 3.08 -37.15 -5.36
C VAL A 562 1.91 -36.81 -4.42
N GLY A 563 1.98 -35.61 -3.84
CA GLY A 563 0.93 -35.00 -3.03
C GLY A 563 -0.06 -34.20 -3.87
N HIS A 564 -0.55 -33.09 -3.33
CA HIS A 564 -1.57 -32.25 -3.96
C HIS A 564 -1.01 -31.31 -5.04
N TRP A 565 0.30 -31.03 -5.03
CA TRP A 565 0.94 -30.04 -5.90
C TRP A 565 1.57 -30.69 -7.14
N HIS A 566 0.84 -31.61 -7.77
CA HIS A 566 1.23 -32.41 -8.95
C HIS A 566 2.11 -31.67 -9.96
N GLY A 567 1.71 -30.49 -10.41
CA GLY A 567 2.40 -29.73 -11.47
C GLY A 567 3.81 -29.25 -11.12
N VAL A 568 4.17 -29.27 -9.83
CA VAL A 568 5.53 -28.95 -9.35
C VAL A 568 6.19 -30.13 -8.62
N GLU A 569 5.41 -31.06 -8.07
CA GLU A 569 5.92 -32.29 -7.47
C GLU A 569 6.34 -33.31 -8.53
N ASP A 570 5.65 -33.39 -9.67
CA ASP A 570 6.01 -34.25 -10.81
C ASP A 570 5.59 -33.57 -12.12
N VAL A 571 6.51 -32.74 -12.63
CA VAL A 571 6.33 -31.98 -13.87
C VAL A 571 6.15 -32.91 -15.07
N GLU A 572 6.90 -34.01 -15.14
CA GLU A 572 6.87 -34.94 -16.26
C GLU A 572 5.56 -35.73 -16.29
N GLY A 573 5.13 -36.27 -15.15
CA GLY A 573 3.84 -36.93 -15.01
C GLY A 573 2.67 -36.00 -15.35
N THR A 574 2.74 -34.75 -14.89
CA THR A 574 1.73 -33.73 -15.19
C THR A 574 1.72 -33.35 -16.68
N ALA A 575 2.90 -33.15 -17.29
CA ALA A 575 3.03 -32.90 -18.72
C ALA A 575 2.51 -34.07 -19.57
N SER A 576 2.82 -35.31 -19.19
CA SER A 576 2.32 -36.51 -19.87
C SER A 576 0.78 -36.59 -19.84
N ALA A 577 0.18 -36.33 -18.69
CA ALA A 577 -1.28 -36.27 -18.56
C ALA A 577 -1.90 -35.15 -19.40
N LEU A 578 -1.29 -33.96 -19.40
CA LEU A 578 -1.70 -32.84 -20.26
C LEU A 578 -1.64 -33.22 -21.74
N ASN A 579 -0.53 -33.78 -22.20
CA ASN A 579 -0.38 -34.21 -23.58
C ASN A 579 -1.39 -35.29 -23.99
N SER A 580 -1.84 -36.14 -23.05
CA SER A 580 -2.81 -37.22 -23.37
C SER A 580 -4.20 -36.70 -23.76
N ILE A 581 -4.58 -35.50 -23.31
CA ILE A 581 -5.86 -34.86 -23.64
C ILE A 581 -5.77 -33.92 -24.84
N LEU A 582 -4.56 -33.57 -25.29
CA LEU A 582 -4.34 -32.81 -26.52
C LEU A 582 -4.40 -33.74 -27.74
#